data_AF-A3CS64-F1
#
_entry.id   AF-A3CS64-F1
#
_cell.length_a   1.000
_cell.length_b   1.000
_cell.length_c   1.000
_cell.angle_alpha   90.00
_cell.angle_beta   90.00
_cell.angle_gamma   90.00
#
_symmetry.space_group_name_H-M   'P 1'
#
loop_
_entity.id
_entity.type
_entity.pdbx_description
1 polymer ?
#
loop_
_entity_poly.entity_id
_entity_poly.type
_entity_poly.pdbx_seq_one_letter_code
_entity_poly.pdbx_strand_id
1 'polypeptide(L)'
;MSKRSEGGASGPPPAGAGATTVPLGGEPLLIQGERSFLLVAKAGSRFTLCIETPDDEYCQGVDPDDLVAVSMPEGGPIEQARMMLELVRRYHIPLVVLPKNHPGSKRLSMVVSVAPAILLACDIRRGTHPEQHLLCSSAEFSGLSLVGIPGGVTIENLPPGVEMVHLNAEKSSADKQQ
;
A
#
# COMPACT_ATOMS: atom_id res chain seq x y z
N MET A 1 56.98 9.49 -1.98
CA MET A 1 55.81 9.14 -2.83
C MET A 1 54.58 9.10 -1.93
N SER A 2 53.65 10.00 -2.22
CA SER A 2 52.41 10.24 -1.49
C SER A 2 51.40 9.12 -1.71
N LYS A 3 50.58 8.80 -0.70
CA LYS A 3 49.15 8.51 -0.90
C LYS A 3 48.39 8.81 0.40
N ARG A 4 47.52 9.82 0.30
CA ARG A 4 46.54 10.25 1.30
C ARG A 4 45.53 9.13 1.51
N SER A 5 45.18 8.89 2.76
CA SER A 5 43.92 8.23 3.14
C SER A 5 42.87 9.34 3.18
N GLU A 6 41.95 9.32 2.23
CA GLU A 6 40.78 10.21 2.23
C GLU A 6 39.63 9.45 2.86
N GLY A 7 39.18 9.98 4.01
CA GLY A 7 37.95 9.60 4.65
C GLY A 7 36.76 10.00 3.78
N GLY A 8 35.96 9.03 3.38
CA GLY A 8 34.63 9.25 2.84
C GLY A 8 33.66 9.41 4.01
N ALA A 9 33.25 10.64 4.25
CA ALA A 9 32.21 10.99 5.20
C ALA A 9 30.91 10.25 4.86
N SER A 10 30.46 9.37 5.75
CA SER A 10 29.06 8.97 5.83
C SER A 10 28.26 10.21 6.26
N GLY A 11 27.71 10.92 5.28
CA GLY A 11 26.71 11.93 5.56
C GLY A 11 25.56 11.28 6.33
N PRO A 12 25.03 11.91 7.39
CA PRO A 12 23.81 11.42 8.01
C PRO A 12 22.71 11.36 6.95
N PRO A 13 21.80 10.37 7.01
CA PRO A 13 20.62 10.37 6.16
C PRO A 13 19.90 11.72 6.33
N PRO A 14 19.30 12.27 5.26
CA PRO A 14 18.56 13.51 5.37
C PRO A 14 17.49 13.36 6.46
N ALA A 15 17.47 14.34 7.36
CA ALA A 15 16.57 14.40 8.51
C ALA A 15 15.14 14.08 8.06
N GLY A 16 14.55 13.08 8.71
CA GLY A 16 13.30 12.45 8.31
C GLY A 16 12.17 13.45 8.11
N ALA A 17 11.46 13.29 7.01
CA ALA A 17 10.08 13.73 6.91
C ALA A 17 9.31 13.10 8.10
N GLY A 18 8.78 13.94 8.98
CA GLY A 18 8.23 13.52 10.26
C GLY A 18 7.14 12.46 10.11
N ALA A 19 7.18 11.45 10.99
CA ALA A 19 6.13 10.46 11.10
C ALA A 19 4.81 11.13 11.50
N THR A 20 3.73 10.85 10.77
CA THR A 20 2.38 11.34 11.07
C THR A 20 1.50 10.16 11.47
N THR A 21 0.74 10.29 12.55
CA THR A 21 -0.21 9.26 12.96
C THR A 21 -1.62 9.69 12.60
N VAL A 22 -2.35 8.80 11.92
CA VAL A 22 -3.73 9.01 11.49
C VAL A 22 -4.60 7.92 12.12
N PRO A 23 -5.71 8.26 12.80
CA PRO A 23 -6.64 7.25 13.30
C PRO A 23 -7.27 6.49 12.14
N LEU A 24 -7.41 5.18 12.26
CA LEU A 24 -8.10 4.32 11.30
C LEU A 24 -9.20 3.58 12.05
N GLY A 25 -10.45 4.00 11.78
CA GLY A 25 -11.64 3.33 12.29
C GLY A 25 -12.09 2.20 11.34
N GLY A 26 -13.40 2.10 11.12
CA GLY A 26 -13.97 1.15 10.17
C GLY A 26 -13.78 1.56 8.69
N GLU A 27 -13.65 2.86 8.45
CA GLU A 27 -13.58 3.46 7.11
C GLU A 27 -12.14 3.53 6.57
N PRO A 28 -11.93 3.27 5.26
CA PRO A 28 -10.62 3.43 4.63
C PRO A 28 -10.14 4.89 4.61
N LEU A 29 -8.84 5.07 4.76
CA LEU A 29 -8.14 6.33 4.49
C LEU A 29 -7.69 6.36 3.03
N LEU A 30 -8.13 7.37 2.30
CA LEU A 30 -7.58 7.74 1.00
C LEU A 30 -6.37 8.64 1.20
N ILE A 31 -5.24 8.26 0.61
CA ILE A 31 -4.03 9.07 0.52
C ILE A 31 -3.86 9.42 -0.95
N GLN A 32 -4.18 10.67 -1.31
CA GLN A 32 -4.28 11.16 -2.68
C GLN A 32 -3.04 11.97 -3.04
N GLY A 33 -2.35 11.56 -4.10
CA GLY A 33 -1.27 12.34 -4.72
C GLY A 33 -1.77 13.05 -5.97
N GLU A 34 -0.84 13.55 -6.79
CA GLU A 34 -1.19 14.30 -8.00
C GLU A 34 -1.87 13.42 -9.05
N ARG A 35 -1.39 12.18 -9.23
CA ARG A 35 -1.84 11.27 -10.29
C ARG A 35 -2.20 9.87 -9.79
N SER A 36 -1.85 9.53 -8.56
CA SER A 36 -2.09 8.22 -7.99
C SER A 36 -2.69 8.34 -6.60
N PHE A 37 -3.14 7.21 -6.05
CA PHE A 37 -3.63 7.19 -4.68
C PHE A 37 -3.44 5.82 -4.03
N LEU A 38 -3.52 5.82 -2.70
CA LEU A 38 -3.58 4.64 -1.86
C LEU A 38 -4.91 4.62 -1.10
N LEU A 39 -5.50 3.44 -0.93
CA LEU A 39 -6.49 3.18 0.11
C LEU A 39 -5.86 2.34 1.19
N VAL A 40 -5.99 2.76 2.43
CA VAL A 40 -5.43 2.06 3.60
C VAL A 40 -6.54 1.84 4.61
N ALA A 41 -6.71 0.60 5.05
CA ALA A 41 -7.62 0.25 6.13
C ALA A 41 -6.99 -0.77 7.07
N LYS A 42 -7.53 -0.88 8.28
CA LYS A 42 -7.21 -1.97 9.20
C LYS A 42 -7.83 -3.26 8.67
N ALA A 43 -7.15 -4.39 8.85
CA ALA A 43 -7.72 -5.71 8.64
C ALA A 43 -9.01 -5.87 9.47
N GLY A 44 -8.98 -5.44 10.73
CA GLY A 44 -10.15 -5.37 11.61
C GLY A 44 -10.66 -6.72 12.12
N SER A 45 -10.13 -7.83 11.61
CA SER A 45 -10.38 -9.17 12.12
C SER A 45 -9.15 -10.06 11.89
N ARG A 46 -9.09 -11.20 12.59
CA ARG A 46 -8.07 -12.22 12.36
C ARG A 46 -8.50 -13.14 11.23
N PHE A 47 -7.61 -13.38 10.27
CA PHE A 47 -7.82 -14.35 9.22
C PHE A 47 -6.49 -14.90 8.68
N THR A 48 -6.58 -15.96 7.89
CA THR A 48 -5.44 -16.47 7.12
C THR A 48 -5.51 -15.90 5.71
N LEU A 49 -4.48 -15.20 5.28
CA LEU A 49 -4.34 -14.77 3.90
C LEU A 49 -3.55 -15.82 3.13
N CYS A 50 -4.20 -16.45 2.16
CA CYS A 50 -3.54 -17.30 1.18
C CYS A 50 -2.97 -16.45 0.03
N ILE A 51 -1.72 -16.73 -0.34
CA ILE A 51 -0.97 -16.07 -1.40
C ILE A 51 -0.54 -17.15 -2.39
N GLU A 52 -1.26 -17.21 -3.50
CA GLU A 52 -1.06 -18.17 -4.57
C GLU A 52 0.03 -17.67 -5.50
N THR A 53 1.08 -18.47 -5.68
CA THR A 53 2.15 -18.21 -6.63
C THR A 53 2.13 -19.27 -7.74
N PRO A 54 2.90 -19.09 -8.83
CA PRO A 54 2.88 -20.06 -9.93
C PRO A 54 3.22 -21.49 -9.53
N ASP A 55 4.04 -21.65 -8.48
CA ASP A 55 4.64 -22.93 -8.09
C ASP A 55 4.22 -23.40 -6.69
N ASP A 56 3.59 -22.53 -5.87
CA ASP A 56 3.31 -22.81 -4.45
C ASP A 56 2.23 -21.88 -3.87
N GLU A 57 1.69 -22.22 -2.69
CA GLU A 57 0.78 -21.39 -1.89
C GLU A 57 1.41 -21.05 -0.53
N TYR A 58 1.41 -19.76 -0.17
CA TYR A 58 1.85 -19.31 1.14
C TYR A 58 0.67 -18.80 1.97
N CYS A 59 0.54 -19.27 3.20
CA CYS A 59 -0.45 -18.78 4.15
C CYS A 59 0.21 -17.90 5.21
N GLN A 60 -0.28 -16.67 5.39
CA GLN A 60 0.11 -15.81 6.51
C GLN A 60 -1.06 -15.53 7.44
N GLY A 61 -0.79 -15.45 8.74
CA GLY A 61 -1.76 -14.95 9.72
C GLY A 61 -1.84 -13.43 9.64
N VAL A 62 -3.05 -12.90 9.61
CA VAL A 62 -3.33 -11.46 9.66
C VAL A 62 -3.97 -11.12 10.99
N ASP A 63 -3.41 -10.14 11.70
CA ASP A 63 -3.95 -9.61 12.94
C ASP A 63 -4.91 -8.42 12.68
N PRO A 64 -5.84 -8.10 13.60
CA PRO A 64 -6.81 -7.02 13.39
C PRO A 64 -6.14 -5.65 13.18
N ASP A 65 -4.93 -5.50 13.72
CA ASP A 65 -4.15 -4.28 13.63
C ASP A 65 -3.26 -4.19 12.37
N ASP A 66 -3.19 -5.25 11.57
CA ASP A 66 -2.48 -5.18 10.29
C ASP A 66 -3.22 -4.29 9.30
N LEU A 67 -2.49 -3.84 8.28
CA LEU A 67 -3.02 -2.98 7.24
C LEU A 67 -3.37 -3.80 6.01
N VAL A 68 -4.50 -3.47 5.39
CA VAL A 68 -4.82 -3.81 4.00
C VAL A 68 -4.67 -2.51 3.20
N ALA A 69 -3.69 -2.49 2.29
CA ALA A 69 -3.41 -1.33 1.46
C ALA A 69 -3.57 -1.65 -0.02
N VAL A 70 -4.35 -0.84 -0.73
CA VAL A 70 -4.51 -0.91 -2.19
C VAL A 70 -3.84 0.30 -2.79
N SER A 71 -2.97 0.08 -3.77
CA SER A 71 -2.31 1.13 -4.54
C SER A 71 -2.90 1.19 -5.94
N MET A 72 -3.17 2.41 -6.41
CA MET A 72 -3.59 2.75 -7.77
C MET A 72 -2.53 3.66 -8.39
N PRO A 73 -1.38 3.11 -8.86
CA PRO A 73 -0.22 3.92 -9.24
C PRO A 73 -0.43 4.85 -10.45
N GLU A 74 -1.49 4.63 -11.23
CA GLU A 74 -1.88 5.45 -12.37
C GLU A 74 -3.21 6.20 -12.11
N GLY A 75 -3.69 6.16 -10.87
CA GLY A 75 -5.01 6.65 -10.51
C GLY A 75 -6.13 5.77 -11.07
N GLY A 76 -7.34 6.32 -11.14
CA GLY A 76 -8.54 5.64 -11.61
C GLY A 76 -9.70 5.70 -10.61
N PRO A 77 -10.75 4.88 -10.78
CA PRO A 77 -11.92 4.94 -9.92
C PRO A 77 -11.64 4.48 -8.49
N ILE A 78 -11.92 5.34 -7.50
CA ILE A 78 -11.77 5.01 -6.07
C ILE A 78 -12.58 3.75 -5.69
N GLU A 79 -13.80 3.62 -6.23
CA GLU A 79 -14.66 2.46 -5.97
C GLU A 79 -14.04 1.13 -6.43
N GLN A 80 -13.21 1.13 -7.49
CA GLN A 80 -12.50 -0.07 -7.91
C GLN A 80 -11.50 -0.54 -6.84
N ALA A 81 -10.71 0.40 -6.31
CA ALA A 81 -9.77 0.11 -5.23
C ALA A 81 -10.49 -0.29 -3.94
N ARG A 82 -11.64 0.33 -3.65
CA ARG A 82 -12.47 0.00 -2.49
C ARG A 82 -13.02 -1.42 -2.57
N MET A 83 -13.50 -1.85 -3.74
CA MET A 83 -13.93 -3.23 -3.94
C MET A 83 -12.78 -4.21 -3.67
N MET A 84 -11.60 -3.97 -4.23
CA MET A 84 -10.43 -4.83 -3.97
C MET A 84 -10.08 -4.89 -2.48
N LEU A 85 -10.05 -3.74 -1.81
CA LEU A 85 -9.78 -3.65 -0.38
C LEU A 85 -10.76 -4.52 0.42
N GLU A 86 -12.05 -4.45 0.13
CA GLU A 86 -13.07 -5.19 0.88
C GLU A 86 -13.12 -6.69 0.51
N LEU A 87 -12.81 -7.06 -0.74
CA LEU A 87 -12.66 -8.48 -1.13
C LEU A 87 -11.57 -9.17 -0.31
N VAL A 88 -10.46 -8.47 -0.05
CA VAL A 88 -9.38 -9.00 0.79
C VAL A 88 -9.74 -8.90 2.27
N ARG A 89 -10.12 -7.71 2.76
CA ARG A 89 -10.32 -7.42 4.17
C ARG A 89 -11.53 -8.14 4.80
N ARG A 90 -12.66 -8.24 4.10
CA ARG A 90 -13.91 -8.82 4.65
C ARG A 90 -14.18 -10.23 4.16
N TYR A 91 -13.84 -10.50 2.91
CA TYR A 91 -14.15 -11.77 2.26
C TYR A 91 -12.93 -12.70 2.15
N HIS A 92 -11.75 -12.23 2.59
CA HIS A 92 -10.52 -13.01 2.69
C HIS A 92 -10.16 -13.73 1.38
N ILE A 93 -10.42 -13.09 0.24
CA ILE A 93 -10.07 -13.66 -1.06
C ILE A 93 -8.54 -13.81 -1.14
N PRO A 94 -8.01 -14.95 -1.63
CA PRO A 94 -6.59 -15.15 -1.79
C PRO A 94 -5.99 -14.12 -2.76
N LEU A 95 -4.71 -13.80 -2.54
CA LEU A 95 -3.94 -12.99 -3.48
C LEU A 95 -3.27 -13.90 -4.50
N VAL A 96 -3.27 -13.49 -5.76
CA VAL A 96 -2.60 -14.23 -6.84
C VAL A 96 -1.39 -13.43 -7.32
N VAL A 97 -0.22 -14.05 -7.21
CA VAL A 97 1.05 -13.51 -7.68
C VAL A 97 1.31 -14.04 -9.08
N LEU A 98 1.45 -13.12 -10.03
CA LEU A 98 1.78 -13.42 -11.39
C LEU A 98 3.29 -13.67 -11.56
N PRO A 99 3.70 -14.54 -12.49
CA PRO A 99 5.10 -14.63 -12.89
C PRO A 99 5.65 -13.27 -13.34
N LYS A 100 6.94 -13.03 -13.08
CA LYS A 100 7.63 -11.78 -13.47
C LYS A 100 7.56 -11.43 -14.94
N ASN A 101 7.20 -12.34 -15.85
CA ASN A 101 7.07 -12.06 -17.28
C ASN A 101 5.62 -12.19 -17.80
N HIS A 102 4.65 -12.33 -16.90
CA HIS A 102 3.26 -12.53 -17.29
C HIS A 102 2.69 -11.30 -18.01
N PRO A 103 2.00 -11.46 -19.16
CA PRO A 103 1.42 -10.34 -19.91
C PRO A 103 0.36 -9.58 -19.09
N GLY A 104 -0.28 -10.24 -18.14
CA GLY A 104 -1.27 -9.65 -17.24
C GLY A 104 -0.71 -8.58 -16.30
N SER A 105 0.57 -8.64 -15.89
CA SER A 105 1.15 -7.67 -14.96
C SER A 105 1.07 -6.23 -15.49
N LYS A 106 1.14 -6.05 -16.81
CA LYS A 106 1.03 -4.74 -17.47
C LYS A 106 -0.39 -4.16 -17.47
N ARG A 107 -1.40 -4.99 -17.20
CA ARG A 107 -2.82 -4.61 -17.19
C ARG A 107 -3.36 -4.41 -15.77
N LEU A 108 -2.56 -4.69 -14.74
CA LEU A 108 -2.96 -4.48 -13.36
C LEU A 108 -2.96 -2.98 -13.04
N SER A 109 -4.15 -2.39 -13.08
CA SER A 109 -4.37 -0.99 -12.70
C SER A 109 -4.18 -0.75 -11.20
N MET A 110 -4.34 -1.80 -10.39
CA MET A 110 -4.18 -1.77 -8.94
C MET A 110 -3.43 -3.01 -8.43
N VAL A 111 -2.83 -2.85 -7.26
CA VAL A 111 -2.19 -3.92 -6.49
C VAL A 111 -2.56 -3.77 -5.02
N VAL A 112 -2.52 -4.86 -4.26
CA VAL A 112 -2.89 -4.91 -2.85
C VAL A 112 -1.81 -5.62 -2.05
N SER A 113 -1.60 -5.17 -0.83
CA SER A 113 -0.71 -5.80 0.15
C SER A 113 -1.38 -5.85 1.53
N VAL A 114 -1.06 -6.89 2.30
CA VAL A 114 -1.56 -7.07 3.67
C VAL A 114 -0.41 -7.37 4.62
N ALA A 115 -0.08 -6.45 5.52
CA ALA A 115 1.02 -6.61 6.48
C ALA A 115 0.90 -5.63 7.66
N PRO A 116 1.59 -5.90 8.78
CA PRO A 116 1.73 -4.93 9.89
C PRO A 116 2.48 -3.66 9.46
N ALA A 117 3.40 -3.78 8.51
CA ALA A 117 4.13 -2.66 7.93
C ALA A 117 4.29 -2.86 6.41
N ILE A 118 4.04 -1.79 5.63
CA ILE A 118 4.05 -1.81 4.17
C ILE A 118 4.93 -0.66 3.67
N LEU A 119 5.95 -1.00 2.87
CA LEU A 119 6.81 -0.05 2.17
C LEU A 119 6.35 0.08 0.72
N LEU A 120 6.21 1.32 0.27
CA LEU A 120 5.80 1.65 -1.10
C LEU A 120 7.04 1.75 -2.00
N ALA A 121 7.01 1.06 -3.14
CA ALA A 121 8.13 1.00 -4.08
C ALA A 121 7.66 1.16 -5.53
N CYS A 122 8.35 1.99 -6.32
CA CYS A 122 8.01 2.23 -7.73
C CYS A 122 8.85 1.40 -8.73
N ASP A 123 9.91 0.74 -8.27
CA ASP A 123 10.87 -0.01 -9.08
C ASP A 123 10.57 -1.52 -9.14
N ILE A 124 9.50 -1.96 -8.49
CA ILE A 124 9.01 -3.34 -8.52
C ILE A 124 7.93 -3.55 -9.57
N ARG A 125 7.80 -4.79 -10.06
CA ARG A 125 6.79 -5.14 -11.07
C ARG A 125 5.46 -5.50 -10.40
N ARG A 126 4.37 -4.89 -10.89
CA ARG A 126 3.03 -5.05 -10.30
C ARG A 126 2.56 -6.50 -10.30
N GLY A 127 2.09 -6.92 -9.13
CA GLY A 127 1.48 -8.23 -8.91
C GLY A 127 2.44 -9.40 -9.10
N THR A 128 3.76 -9.19 -9.03
CA THR A 128 4.74 -10.27 -9.20
C THR A 128 5.60 -10.54 -7.96
N HIS A 129 5.22 -9.94 -6.83
CA HIS A 129 5.93 -10.05 -5.56
C HIS A 129 5.00 -10.71 -4.54
N PRO A 130 5.37 -11.87 -3.97
CA PRO A 130 4.62 -12.47 -2.88
C PRO A 130 4.80 -11.71 -1.56
N GLU A 131 5.86 -10.91 -1.43
CA GLU A 131 6.19 -10.17 -0.21
C GLU A 131 5.14 -9.10 0.11
N GLN A 132 4.29 -9.35 1.11
CA GLN A 132 3.19 -8.44 1.46
C GLN A 132 3.63 -7.18 2.22
N HIS A 133 4.87 -7.11 2.69
CA HIS A 133 5.44 -5.89 3.25
C HIS A 133 5.89 -4.88 2.18
N LEU A 134 5.79 -5.24 0.89
CA LEU A 134 6.10 -4.37 -0.25
C LEU A 134 4.84 -4.15 -1.07
N LEU A 135 4.61 -2.91 -1.52
CA LEU A 135 3.48 -2.57 -2.38
C LEU A 135 3.93 -1.67 -3.52
N CYS A 136 3.61 -2.06 -4.75
CA CYS A 136 3.97 -1.28 -5.93
C CYS A 136 3.18 0.02 -5.96
N SER A 137 3.87 1.15 -6.12
CA SER A 137 3.30 2.49 -6.14
C SER A 137 3.73 3.27 -7.37
N SER A 138 3.22 4.49 -7.51
CA SER A 138 3.81 5.48 -8.40
C SER A 138 5.12 5.99 -7.80
N ALA A 139 5.91 6.70 -8.61
CA ALA A 139 7.14 7.36 -8.14
C ALA A 139 6.87 8.41 -7.04
N GLU A 140 5.67 8.99 -7.00
CA GLU A 140 5.32 10.05 -6.03
C GLU A 140 5.23 9.50 -4.60
N PHE A 141 4.87 8.22 -4.43
CA PHE A 141 4.77 7.54 -3.15
C PHE A 141 5.95 6.62 -2.82
N SER A 142 6.98 6.56 -3.69
CA SER A 142 8.12 5.67 -3.46
C SER A 142 8.87 6.05 -2.18
N GLY A 143 9.10 5.08 -1.30
CA GLY A 143 9.74 5.29 0.01
C GLY A 143 8.79 5.68 1.15
N LEU A 144 7.49 5.88 0.87
CA LEU A 144 6.47 6.02 1.90
C LEU A 144 6.37 4.71 2.69
N SER A 145 6.26 4.80 4.01
CA SER A 145 6.08 3.64 4.89
C SER A 145 4.76 3.78 5.66
N LEU A 146 3.99 2.69 5.70
CA LEU A 146 2.74 2.57 6.44
C LEU A 146 2.93 1.52 7.53
N VAL A 147 2.72 1.90 8.80
CA VAL A 147 2.84 0.98 9.94
C VAL A 147 1.52 0.95 10.71
N GLY A 148 0.92 -0.23 10.80
CA GLY A 148 -0.28 -0.47 11.58
C GLY A 148 0.02 -0.29 13.07
N ILE A 149 -0.76 0.53 13.74
CA ILE A 149 -0.74 0.70 15.19
C ILE A 149 -2.15 0.49 15.76
N PRO A 150 -2.32 0.19 17.06
CA PRO A 150 -3.65 0.09 17.66
C PRO A 150 -4.51 1.32 17.34
N GLY A 151 -5.63 1.10 16.64
CA GLY A 151 -6.58 2.14 16.25
C GLY A 151 -6.13 3.12 15.16
N GLY A 152 -4.99 2.89 14.50
CA GLY A 152 -4.46 3.84 13.50
C GLY A 152 -3.39 3.30 12.58
N VAL A 153 -2.80 4.23 11.83
CA VAL A 153 -1.61 4.04 11.00
C VAL A 153 -0.61 5.16 11.28
N THR A 154 0.66 4.78 11.41
CA THR A 154 1.78 5.71 11.32
C THR A 154 2.28 5.74 9.88
N ILE A 155 2.41 6.95 9.34
CA ILE A 155 2.85 7.21 7.97
C ILE A 155 4.18 7.95 8.05
N GLU A 156 5.21 7.38 7.44
CA GLU A 156 6.54 7.98 7.35
C GLU A 156 6.86 8.34 5.91
N ASN A 157 7.68 9.38 5.73
CA ASN A 157 8.05 9.88 4.40
C ASN A 157 6.86 10.31 3.53
N LEU A 158 5.86 10.95 4.14
CA LEU A 158 4.72 11.50 3.40
C LEU A 158 5.22 12.59 2.42
N PRO A 159 4.98 12.45 1.10
CA PRO A 159 5.41 13.43 0.13
C PRO A 159 4.60 14.74 0.25
N PRO A 160 5.19 15.88 -0.14
CA PRO A 160 4.50 17.17 -0.09
C PRO A 160 3.32 17.20 -1.05
N GLY A 161 2.25 17.90 -0.68
CA GLY A 161 1.06 18.06 -1.53
C GLY A 161 0.09 16.88 -1.54
N VAL A 162 0.30 15.88 -0.69
CA VAL A 162 -0.64 14.78 -0.48
C VAL A 162 -1.85 15.23 0.34
N GLU A 163 -3.04 14.82 -0.11
CA GLU A 163 -4.27 14.96 0.65
C GLU A 163 -4.65 13.64 1.31
N MET A 164 -5.15 13.71 2.55
CA MET A 164 -5.61 12.54 3.31
C MET A 164 -7.08 12.72 3.68
N VAL A 165 -7.93 11.77 3.24
CA VAL A 165 -9.39 11.86 3.41
C VAL A 165 -9.94 10.51 3.85
N HIS A 166 -10.76 10.49 4.91
CA HIS A 166 -11.52 9.29 5.25
C HIS A 166 -12.69 9.11 4.28
N LEU A 167 -12.78 7.93 3.67
CA LEU A 167 -13.90 7.60 2.80
C LEU A 167 -15.10 7.18 3.64
N ASN A 168 -16.15 7.99 3.69
CA ASN A 168 -17.38 7.62 4.39
C ASN A 168 -18.09 6.49 3.64
N ALA A 169 -18.75 5.59 4.39
CA ALA A 169 -19.59 4.55 3.80
C ALA A 169 -20.78 5.08 2.96
N GLU A 170 -21.13 6.35 3.10
CA GLU A 170 -22.39 6.96 2.65
C GLU A 170 -22.20 8.07 1.59
N LYS A 171 -21.48 7.79 0.49
CA LYS A 171 -21.58 8.60 -0.75
C LYS A 171 -21.58 7.74 -2.02
N SER A 172 -22.28 6.60 -1.98
CA SER A 172 -22.60 5.82 -3.17
C SER A 172 -24.12 5.72 -3.32
N SER A 173 -24.77 6.87 -3.54
CA SER A 173 -26.06 6.92 -4.25
C SER A 173 -26.39 8.36 -4.64
N ALA A 174 -26.74 8.54 -5.92
CA ALA A 174 -27.37 9.71 -6.52
C ALA A 174 -26.48 10.92 -6.83
N ASP A 175 -25.73 10.86 -7.93
CA ASP A 175 -25.61 12.03 -8.82
C ASP A 175 -25.52 11.61 -10.30
N LYS A 176 -26.59 10.97 -10.76
CA LYS A 176 -27.02 10.93 -12.16
C LYS A 176 -28.53 10.88 -12.17
N GLN A 177 -29.16 12.04 -12.03
CA GLN A 177 -30.41 12.39 -12.70
C GLN A 177 -30.72 13.86 -12.44
N GLN A 178 -30.28 14.71 -13.38
CA GLN A 178 -31.08 15.81 -13.92
C GLN A 178 -30.52 16.20 -15.29
#